data_AF-A0A5N7ZDE0-F1
#
_entry.id   AF-A0A5N7ZDE0-F1
#
_cell.length_a   1.000
_cell.length_b   1.000
_cell.length_c   1.000
_cell.angle_alpha   90.00
_cell.angle_beta   90.00
_cell.angle_gamma   90.00
#
_symmetry.space_group_name_H-M   'P 1'
#
loop_
_entity.id
_entity.type
_entity.pdbx_description
1 polymer ?
#
loop_
_entity_poly.entity_id
_entity_poly.type
_entity_poly.pdbx_seq_one_letter_code
_entity_poly.pdbx_strand_id
1 'polypeptide(L)' 'MEKIIQITSGRGPEECTWVVAQVLKRIMEEARSEGLEVQILHREPGQENGTVATAT' A
#
# COMPACT_ATOMS: atom_id res chain seq x y z
N MET A 1 -0.70 -3.50 -21.01
CA MET A 1 0.25 -4.38 -20.29
C MET A 1 -0.07 -4.25 -18.83
N GLU A 2 -0.36 -5.35 -18.15
CA GLU A 2 -0.61 -5.37 -16.71
C GLU A 2 0.68 -5.05 -15.95
N LYS A 3 0.56 -4.33 -14.84
CA LYS A 3 1.68 -3.93 -13.98
C LYS A 3 1.32 -4.30 -12.55
N ILE A 4 2.29 -4.86 -11.83
CA ILE A 4 2.15 -5.24 -10.42
C ILE A 4 3.07 -4.34 -9.61
N ILE A 5 2.55 -3.75 -8.54
CA ILE A 5 3.31 -2.90 -7.60
C ILE A 5 3.23 -3.57 -6.24
N GLN A 6 4.37 -3.94 -5.68
CA GLN A 6 4.44 -4.39 -4.29
C GLN A 6 5.09 -3.30 -3.43
N ILE A 7 4.45 -2.99 -2.30
CA ILE A 7 4.97 -2.10 -1.27
C ILE A 7 5.01 -2.86 0.05
N THR A 8 6.19 -2.90 0.68
CA THR A 8 6.42 -3.59 1.95
C THR A 8 7.21 -2.69 2.89
N SER A 9 6.91 -2.76 4.19
CA SER A 9 7.61 -1.98 5.20
C SER A 9 9.06 -2.45 5.34
N GLY A 10 9.99 -1.50 5.47
CA GLY A 10 11.37 -1.80 5.83
C GLY A 10 11.52 -2.28 7.29
N ARG A 11 12.76 -2.43 7.74
CA ARG A 11 13.06 -2.72 9.16
C ARG A 11 13.02 -1.42 9.95
N GLY A 12 11.92 -1.17 10.65
CA GLY A 12 11.78 -0.03 11.55
C GLY A 12 10.58 -0.22 12.49
N PRO A 13 10.35 0.75 13.39
CA PRO A 13 9.18 0.76 14.27
C PRO A 13 7.88 0.98 13.46
N GLU A 14 6.72 1.01 14.14
CA GLU A 14 5.38 1.05 13.51
C GLU A 14 5.17 2.20 12.50
N GLU A 15 6.01 3.23 12.51
CA GLU A 15 6.02 4.28 11.51
C GLU A 15 6.26 3.73 10.10
N CYS A 16 7.05 2.66 9.95
CA CYS A 16 7.30 2.04 8.65
C CYS A 16 6.04 1.40 8.04
N THR A 17 5.25 0.68 8.85
CA THR A 17 3.98 0.08 8.42
C THR A 17 2.91 1.15 8.20
N TRP A 18 2.98 2.26 8.94
CA TRP A 18 2.14 3.44 8.68
C TRP A 18 2.45 4.10 7.34
N VAL A 19 3.74 4.27 6.99
CA VAL A 19 4.15 4.85 5.70
C VAL A 19 3.63 4.01 4.54
N VAL A 20 3.71 2.68 4.61
CA VAL A 20 3.14 1.79 3.57
C VAL A 20 1.64 2.04 3.39
N ALA A 21 0.89 2.21 4.48
CA ALA A 21 -0.54 2.54 4.41
C ALA A 21 -0.79 3.89 3.72
N GLN A 22 0.04 4.91 3.98
CA GLN A 22 -0.06 6.21 3.31
C GLN A 22 0.29 6.12 1.81
N VAL A 23 1.35 5.38 1.47
CA VAL A 23 1.76 5.17 0.07
C VAL A 23 0.68 4.43 -0.70
N LEU A 24 0.10 3.35 -0.12
CA LEU A 24 -1.01 2.62 -0.73
C LEU A 24 -2.19 3.55 -1.01
N LYS A 25 -2.59 4.34 -0.02
CA LYS A 25 -3.69 5.31 -0.16
C LYS A 25 -3.41 6.29 -1.30
N ARG A 26 -2.19 6.85 -1.35
CA ARG A 26 -1.80 7.82 -2.38
C ARG A 26 -1.81 7.22 -3.78
N ILE A 27 -1.28 5.99 -3.95
CA ILE A 27 -1.30 5.28 -5.24
C ILE A 27 -2.74 5.06 -5.71
N MET A 28 -3.64 4.65 -4.82
CA MET A 28 -5.05 4.43 -5.16
C MET A 28 -5.76 5.73 -5.56
N GLU A 29 -5.49 6.83 -4.87
CA GLU A 29 -6.04 8.15 -5.19
C GLU A 29 -5.56 8.65 -6.56
N GLU A 30 -4.25 8.54 -6.82
CA GLU A 30 -3.66 8.94 -8.11
C GLU A 30 -4.16 8.05 -9.25
N ALA A 31 -4.16 6.72 -9.07
CA ALA A 31 -4.67 5.79 -10.07
C ALA A 31 -6.14 6.06 -10.41
N ARG A 32 -6.96 6.36 -9.39
CA ARG A 32 -8.36 6.76 -9.60
C ARG A 32 -8.47 8.08 -10.37
N SER A 33 -7.62 9.07 -10.08
CA SER A 33 -7.63 10.35 -10.80
C SER A 33 -7.21 10.23 -12.26
N GLU A 34 -6.34 9.26 -12.58
CA GLU A 34 -5.88 8.94 -13.93
C GLU A 34 -6.83 7.96 -14.66
N GLY A 35 -7.92 7.52 -14.02
CA GLY A 35 -8.88 6.58 -14.61
C GLY A 35 -8.33 5.16 -14.80
N LEU A 36 -7.32 4.77 -14.02
CA LEU A 36 -6.72 3.44 -14.06
C LEU A 36 -7.56 2.45 -13.25
N GLU A 37 -7.77 1.26 -13.81
CA GLU A 37 -8.33 0.12 -13.08
C GLU A 37 -7.23 -0.50 -12.20
N VAL A 38 -7.51 -0.61 -10.90
CA VAL A 38 -6.58 -1.17 -9.91
C VAL A 38 -7.28 -2.23 -9.10
N GLN A 39 -6.60 -3.35 -8.88
CA GLN A 39 -7.03 -4.43 -8.02
C GLN A 39 -5.96 -4.66 -6.95
N ILE A 40 -6.37 -4.73 -5.69
CA ILE A 40 -5.49 -5.19 -4.61
C ILE A 40 -5.48 -6.72 -4.65
N LEU A 41 -4.31 -7.30 -4.91
CA LEU A 41 -4.09 -8.74 -4.95
C LEU A 41 -3.84 -9.30 -3.56
N HIS A 42 -3.11 -8.55 -2.74
CA HIS A 42 -2.77 -8.94 -1.37
C HIS A 42 -2.65 -7.73 -0.45
N ARG A 43 -3.02 -7.92 0.83
CA ARG A 43 -2.83 -6.92 1.88
C ARG A 43 -2.60 -7.60 3.22
N GLU A 44 -1.47 -7.30 3.84
CA GLU A 44 -1.11 -7.71 5.18
C GLU A 44 -1.20 -6.49 6.13
N PRO A 45 -2.04 -6.53 7.17
CA PRO A 45 -2.12 -5.46 8.15
C PRO A 45 -0.81 -5.35 8.96
N GLY A 46 -0.47 -4.16 9.44
CA GLY A 46 0.58 -4.00 10.45
C GLY A 46 0.06 -4.30 11.85
N GLN A 47 0.91 -4.11 12.87
CA GLN A 47 0.57 -4.45 14.25
C GLN A 47 -0.43 -3.45 14.87
N GLU A 48 -0.29 -2.17 14.55
CA GLU A 48 -1.20 -1.12 15.00
C GLU A 48 -2.39 -0.87 14.06
N ASN A 49 -3.49 -0.37 14.63
CA ASN A 49 -4.66 -0.01 13.82
C ASN A 49 -4.33 1.08 12.79
N GLY A 50 -4.69 0.83 11.54
CA GLY A 50 -4.46 1.77 10.44
C GLY A 50 -3.09 1.66 9.77
N THR A 51 -2.26 0.68 10.15
CA THR A 51 -0.99 0.39 9.48
C THR A 51 -1.09 -0.81 8.53
N VAL A 52 -0.14 -0.92 7.59
CA VAL A 52 -0.06 -2.00 6.59
C VAL A 52 1.38 -2.47 6.51
N ALA A 53 1.62 -3.78 6.66
CA ALA A 53 2.96 -4.34 6.56
C ALA A 53 3.36 -4.55 5.09
N THR A 54 2.47 -5.10 4.28
CA THR A 54 2.68 -5.27 2.84
C THR A 54 1.38 -5.19 2.06
N ALA A 55 1.45 -4.72 0.82
CA ALA A 55 0.36 -4.76 -0.14
C ALA A 55 0.89 -4.95 -1.56
N THR A 56 0.12 -5.67 -2.38
CA THR A 56 0.40 -5.96 -3.78
C THR A 56 -0.83 -5.71 -4.63
#